data_AF-A0A7C5PRY6-F1
#
_entry.id   AF-A0A7C5PRY6-F1
#
_cell.length_a   1.000
_cell.length_b   1.000
_cell.length_c   1.000
_cell.angle_alpha   90.00
_cell.angle_beta   90.00
_cell.angle_gamma   90.00
#
_symmetry.space_group_name_H-M   'P 1'
#
loop_
_entity.id
_entity.type
_entity.pdbx_description
1 polymer ?
#
loop_
_entity_poly.entity_id
_entity_poly.type
_entity_poly.pdbx_seq_one_letter_code
_entity_poly.pdbx_strand_id
1 'polypeptide(L)'
;VDTSGSMQGKKIEQVKGALKFFLGSLHEGDAFNLVPFSTEARPLFSEPKPVSPETTKQALEMVKNLEAAGGTNIEDAILRGLKMPDDGRMHILLFLTDGLPTVGETDPAAILRRLKEAHKKTTRVFVFGVGTDVNTFLLDRIAEMGRGDRHYVGENEDIEVKVSSLLQRLSRPALSDLKLSIEGARISKLTPSPLPDLFYGATLTVLGLFEGKGPHELVVKGTLLGKEKTWRYKVNLPASPARELSWLAPLWAQRRVAHLLDQIRLFGKSKELVDEVVKLGKKYGIVTPWTSFLVAEEAKRLADGTNLPGLQGYRRRGPVTGNSLLGPSTPAAPTEGKPGAATPGLGKRANGSGPVSGKKAVEDSRKLAKLKANAFSVDDLDDAVGGGLAGVPVRRAGGKVFYLLGDTWVDGDFKKEMKARVRRIKAFSPAYFELLRNHPEAAAWLAAKGKILVVIGETPYLVE
;
A
#
# COMPACT_ATOMS: atom_id res chain seq x y z
N VAL A 1 -6.06 -25.91 0.62
CA VAL A 1 -4.63 -26.24 0.75
C VAL A 1 -4.08 -26.48 -0.63
N ASP A 2 -3.04 -25.76 -0.99
CA ASP A 2 -2.39 -25.88 -2.29
C ASP A 2 -1.62 -27.21 -2.40
N THR A 3 -1.84 -27.90 -3.51
CA THR A 3 -1.14 -29.12 -3.91
C THR A 3 -0.59 -28.99 -5.33
N SER A 4 -0.30 -27.77 -5.79
CA SER A 4 0.34 -27.51 -7.07
C SER A 4 1.76 -28.06 -7.13
N GLY A 5 2.32 -28.16 -8.34
CA GLY A 5 3.67 -28.73 -8.53
C GLY A 5 4.78 -28.01 -7.75
N SER A 6 4.62 -26.72 -7.43
CA SER A 6 5.59 -25.95 -6.63
C SER A 6 5.71 -26.45 -5.17
N MET A 7 4.66 -27.11 -4.67
CA MET A 7 4.61 -27.67 -3.32
C MET A 7 5.46 -28.93 -3.14
N GLN A 8 6.08 -29.46 -4.22
CA GLN A 8 6.87 -30.68 -4.17
C GLN A 8 8.00 -30.64 -3.13
N GLY A 9 8.38 -31.82 -2.64
CA GLY A 9 9.45 -31.98 -1.66
C GLY A 9 9.00 -31.59 -0.25
N LYS A 10 9.80 -30.75 0.43
CA LYS A 10 9.63 -30.46 1.86
C LYS A 10 8.32 -29.71 2.17
N LYS A 11 7.85 -28.82 1.28
CA LYS A 11 6.68 -27.97 1.53
C LYS A 11 5.40 -28.80 1.72
N ILE A 12 5.13 -29.76 0.84
CA ILE A 12 3.93 -30.62 0.96
C ILE A 12 4.00 -31.49 2.21
N GLU A 13 5.17 -32.00 2.60
CA GLU A 13 5.32 -32.80 3.81
C GLU A 13 5.09 -31.98 5.08
N GLN A 14 5.60 -30.74 5.13
CA GLN A 14 5.31 -29.79 6.21
C GLN A 14 3.82 -29.45 6.29
N VAL A 15 3.16 -29.23 5.15
CA VAL A 15 1.72 -29.00 5.10
C VAL A 15 0.92 -30.21 5.59
N LYS A 16 1.32 -31.43 5.21
CA LYS A 16 0.69 -32.65 5.73
C LYS A 16 0.82 -32.77 7.25
N GLY A 17 1.99 -32.45 7.80
CA GLY A 17 2.22 -32.41 9.24
C GLY A 17 1.30 -31.41 9.95
N ALA A 18 1.25 -30.17 9.45
CA ALA A 18 0.37 -29.14 9.99
C ALA A 18 -1.12 -29.50 9.91
N LEU A 19 -1.56 -30.15 8.83
CA LEU A 19 -2.95 -30.61 8.69
C LEU A 19 -3.28 -31.73 9.67
N LYS A 20 -2.37 -32.68 9.89
CA LYS A 20 -2.56 -33.73 10.90
C LYS A 20 -2.70 -33.14 12.30
N PHE A 21 -1.83 -32.18 12.64
CA PHE A 21 -1.91 -31.46 13.91
C PHE A 21 -3.23 -30.70 14.04
N PHE A 22 -3.63 -29.97 12.99
CA PHE A 22 -4.88 -29.22 12.96
C PHE A 22 -6.09 -30.14 13.19
N LEU A 23 -6.19 -31.23 12.44
CA LEU A 23 -7.29 -32.19 12.57
C LEU A 23 -7.34 -32.84 13.95
N GLY A 24 -6.18 -33.11 14.57
CA GLY A 24 -6.10 -33.64 15.93
C GLY A 24 -6.43 -32.62 17.03
N SER A 25 -6.47 -31.32 16.70
CA SER A 25 -6.75 -30.23 17.65
C SER A 25 -8.20 -29.77 17.66
N LEU A 26 -9.04 -30.31 16.77
CA LEU A 26 -10.47 -29.98 16.70
C LEU A 26 -11.25 -30.61 17.85
N HIS A 27 -12.24 -29.89 18.38
CA HIS A 27 -13.04 -30.32 19.52
C HIS A 27 -14.38 -30.94 19.09
N GLU A 28 -14.97 -31.70 20.01
CA GLU A 28 -16.34 -32.19 19.87
C GLU A 28 -17.31 -30.99 19.85
N GLY A 29 -17.93 -30.74 18.70
CA GLY A 29 -18.77 -29.56 18.44
C GLY A 29 -18.29 -28.68 17.28
N ASP A 30 -17.04 -28.85 16.85
CA ASP A 30 -16.51 -28.24 15.64
C ASP A 30 -17.02 -28.97 14.38
N ALA A 31 -17.04 -28.25 13.27
CA ALA A 31 -17.28 -28.80 11.94
C ALA A 31 -16.18 -28.32 10.99
N PHE A 32 -15.74 -29.19 10.08
CA PHE A 32 -14.62 -28.89 9.20
C PHE A 32 -14.83 -29.45 7.79
N ASN A 33 -14.08 -28.89 6.85
CA ASN A 33 -13.89 -29.44 5.51
C ASN A 33 -12.42 -29.27 5.11
N LEU A 34 -11.91 -30.20 4.32
CA LEU A 34 -10.58 -30.10 3.72
C LEU A 34 -10.74 -29.90 2.22
N VAL A 35 -10.13 -28.83 1.68
CA VAL A 35 -10.20 -28.51 0.25
C VAL A 35 -8.78 -28.46 -0.32
N PRO A 36 -8.20 -29.60 -0.74
CA PRO A 36 -7.01 -29.59 -1.58
C PRO A 36 -7.32 -28.93 -2.92
N PHE A 37 -6.36 -28.20 -3.47
CA PHE A 37 -6.52 -27.59 -4.79
C PHE A 37 -5.20 -27.53 -5.54
N SER A 38 -5.30 -27.68 -6.86
CA SER A 38 -4.24 -27.35 -7.80
C SER A 38 -4.87 -26.70 -9.03
N THR A 39 -4.99 -27.40 -10.15
CA THR A 39 -5.76 -26.96 -11.33
C THR A 39 -7.25 -26.78 -11.00
N GLU A 40 -7.76 -27.60 -10.09
CA GLU A 40 -9.13 -27.58 -9.58
C GLU A 40 -9.11 -27.74 -8.06
N ALA A 41 -10.12 -27.20 -7.38
CA ALA A 41 -10.33 -27.44 -5.96
C ALA A 41 -11.28 -28.64 -5.75
N ARG A 42 -10.87 -29.57 -4.88
CA ARG A 42 -11.54 -30.85 -4.63
C ARG A 42 -11.92 -31.00 -3.15
N PRO A 43 -13.04 -30.42 -2.70
CA PRO A 43 -13.49 -30.58 -1.32
C PRO A 43 -13.67 -32.04 -0.93
N LEU A 44 -13.24 -32.41 0.27
CA LEU A 44 -13.48 -33.72 0.88
C LEU A 44 -14.98 -33.97 1.07
N PHE A 45 -15.70 -32.93 1.49
CA PHE A 45 -17.14 -32.93 1.68
C PHE A 45 -17.78 -31.81 0.85
N SER A 46 -19.06 -31.98 0.50
CA SER A 46 -19.84 -30.91 -0.15
C SER A 46 -20.00 -29.68 0.75
N GLU A 47 -20.08 -29.90 2.06
CA GLU A 47 -20.21 -28.88 3.11
C GLU A 47 -19.41 -29.33 4.36
N PRO A 48 -19.02 -28.41 5.27
CA PRO A 48 -18.37 -28.77 6.52
C PRO A 48 -19.15 -29.82 7.31
N LYS A 49 -18.47 -30.88 7.76
CA LYS A 49 -19.06 -31.96 8.56
C LYS A 49 -18.61 -31.87 10.02
N PRO A 50 -19.46 -32.27 10.99
CA PRO A 50 -19.05 -32.39 12.38
C PRO A 50 -17.83 -33.29 12.56
N VAL A 51 -16.99 -32.96 13.53
CA VAL A 51 -15.86 -33.79 13.94
C VAL A 51 -16.39 -35.09 14.54
N SER A 52 -15.99 -36.22 13.95
CA SER A 52 -16.22 -37.57 14.46
C SER A 52 -15.01 -38.44 14.17
N PRO A 53 -14.88 -39.63 14.78
CA PRO A 53 -13.81 -40.57 14.43
C PRO A 53 -13.78 -40.91 12.94
N GLU A 54 -14.96 -41.05 12.30
CA GLU A 54 -15.10 -41.39 10.88
C GLU A 54 -14.70 -40.23 9.97
N THR A 55 -15.20 -39.01 10.23
CA THR A 55 -14.89 -37.84 9.40
C THR A 55 -13.42 -37.44 9.51
N THR A 56 -12.87 -37.52 10.73
CA THR A 56 -11.44 -37.29 10.99
C THR A 56 -10.58 -38.33 10.28
N LYS A 57 -10.95 -39.62 10.31
CA LYS A 57 -10.23 -40.67 9.60
C LYS A 57 -10.22 -40.43 8.09
N GLN A 58 -11.35 -40.08 7.48
CA GLN A 58 -11.44 -39.75 6.04
C GLN A 58 -10.52 -38.57 5.68
N ALA A 59 -10.47 -37.55 6.53
CA ALA A 59 -9.59 -36.40 6.33
C ALA A 59 -8.11 -36.77 6.45
N LEU A 60 -7.73 -37.57 7.45
CA LEU A 60 -6.36 -38.05 7.60
C LEU A 60 -5.91 -38.94 6.43
N GLU A 61 -6.80 -39.77 5.89
CA GLU A 61 -6.54 -40.56 4.68
C GLU A 61 -6.32 -39.66 3.47
N MET A 62 -7.14 -38.62 3.27
CA MET A 62 -6.92 -37.62 2.22
C MET A 62 -5.58 -36.89 2.41
N VAL A 63 -5.25 -36.45 3.62
CA VAL A 63 -3.98 -35.78 3.93
C VAL A 63 -2.78 -36.67 3.59
N LYS A 64 -2.84 -37.96 3.94
CA LYS A 64 -1.78 -38.93 3.64
C LYS A 64 -1.53 -39.03 2.13
N ASN A 65 -2.59 -38.98 1.33
CA ASN A 65 -2.56 -39.15 -0.12
C ASN A 65 -2.41 -37.83 -0.90
N LEU A 66 -2.12 -36.71 -0.23
CA LEU A 66 -1.85 -35.46 -0.95
C LEU A 66 -0.56 -35.57 -1.76
N GLU A 67 -0.65 -35.23 -3.04
CA GLU A 67 0.47 -35.21 -3.98
C GLU A 67 0.54 -33.85 -4.66
N ALA A 68 1.76 -33.32 -4.79
CA ALA A 68 2.01 -32.01 -5.36
C ALA A 68 2.11 -32.09 -6.89
N ALA A 69 1.04 -31.72 -7.58
CA ALA A 69 0.92 -31.77 -9.04
C ALA A 69 -0.10 -30.76 -9.59
N GLY A 70 0.08 -30.37 -10.85
CA GLY A 70 -0.83 -29.46 -11.56
C GLY A 70 -0.51 -27.98 -11.32
N GLY A 71 -1.42 -27.11 -11.77
CA GLY A 71 -1.30 -25.66 -11.62
C GLY A 71 -1.90 -25.15 -10.31
N THR A 72 -2.21 -23.86 -10.24
CA THR A 72 -2.62 -23.18 -9.01
C THR A 72 -3.84 -22.30 -9.30
N ASN A 73 -5.03 -22.79 -8.96
CA ASN A 73 -6.31 -22.10 -9.16
C ASN A 73 -6.82 -21.51 -7.83
N ILE A 74 -6.24 -20.36 -7.46
CA ILE A 74 -6.54 -19.66 -6.19
C ILE A 74 -8.00 -19.23 -6.10
N GLU A 75 -8.56 -18.77 -7.22
CA GLU A 75 -9.95 -18.31 -7.27
C GLU A 75 -10.92 -19.44 -6.92
N ASP A 76 -10.87 -20.59 -7.62
CA ASP A 76 -11.76 -21.72 -7.37
C ASP A 76 -11.60 -22.24 -5.94
N ALA A 77 -10.36 -22.33 -5.45
CA ALA A 77 -10.06 -22.79 -4.10
C ALA A 77 -10.73 -21.93 -3.02
N ILE A 78 -10.59 -20.61 -3.11
CA ILE A 78 -11.17 -19.72 -2.10
C ILE A 78 -12.69 -19.64 -2.28
N LEU A 79 -13.21 -19.58 -3.51
CA LEU A 79 -14.67 -19.57 -3.73
C LEU A 79 -15.35 -20.82 -3.16
N ARG A 80 -14.72 -22.00 -3.30
CA ARG A 80 -15.23 -23.22 -2.65
C ARG A 80 -15.07 -23.16 -1.13
N GLY A 81 -13.97 -22.63 -0.63
CA GLY A 81 -13.76 -22.41 0.80
C GLY A 81 -14.77 -21.42 1.41
N LEU A 82 -15.27 -20.46 0.64
CA LEU A 82 -16.28 -19.49 1.09
C LEU A 82 -17.71 -20.04 1.08
N LYS A 83 -17.94 -21.24 0.52
CA LYS A 83 -19.24 -21.94 0.60
C LYS A 83 -19.45 -22.53 1.98
N MET A 84 -19.72 -21.65 2.94
CA MET A 84 -20.05 -22.00 4.33
C MET A 84 -21.57 -21.92 4.56
N PRO A 85 -22.13 -22.79 5.43
CA PRO A 85 -23.54 -22.73 5.82
C PRO A 85 -23.89 -21.38 6.47
N ASP A 86 -25.17 -21.02 6.51
CA ASP A 86 -25.64 -19.84 7.23
C ASP A 86 -26.29 -20.29 8.55
N ASP A 87 -25.44 -20.66 9.51
CA ASP A 87 -25.83 -21.27 10.79
C ASP A 87 -25.66 -20.31 11.99
N GLY A 88 -25.40 -19.03 11.71
CA GLY A 88 -25.14 -18.00 12.73
C GLY A 88 -23.80 -18.13 13.45
N ARG A 89 -22.93 -19.07 13.05
CA ARG A 89 -21.59 -19.22 13.61
C ARG A 89 -20.57 -18.36 12.86
N MET A 90 -19.43 -18.14 13.52
CA MET A 90 -18.27 -17.58 12.84
C MET A 90 -17.52 -18.72 12.14
N HIS A 91 -17.28 -18.58 10.85
CA HIS A 91 -16.51 -19.55 10.06
C HIS A 91 -15.08 -19.08 9.89
N ILE A 92 -14.17 -20.04 9.82
CA ILE A 92 -12.75 -19.78 9.61
C ILE A 92 -12.33 -20.54 8.36
N LEU A 93 -11.82 -19.81 7.36
CA LEU A 93 -11.18 -20.35 6.18
C LEU A 93 -9.66 -20.19 6.35
N LEU A 94 -8.95 -21.31 6.43
CA LEU A 94 -7.50 -21.34 6.37
C LEU A 94 -7.06 -21.62 4.93
N PHE A 95 -6.42 -20.64 4.31
CA PHE A 95 -5.91 -20.74 2.96
C PHE A 95 -4.38 -20.84 2.99
N LEU A 96 -3.84 -21.89 2.35
CA LEU A 96 -2.42 -22.23 2.32
C LEU A 96 -1.99 -22.36 0.87
N THR A 97 -0.95 -21.62 0.46
CA THR A 97 -0.38 -21.65 -0.90
C THR A 97 1.10 -21.26 -0.91
N ASP A 98 1.84 -21.78 -1.88
CA ASP A 98 3.25 -21.42 -2.10
C ASP A 98 3.51 -20.75 -3.45
N GLY A 99 2.43 -20.44 -4.19
CA GLY A 99 2.51 -20.10 -5.60
C GLY A 99 1.72 -18.87 -6.03
N LEU A 100 1.90 -18.54 -7.30
CA LEU A 100 1.12 -17.56 -8.05
C LEU A 100 -0.11 -18.25 -8.66
N PRO A 101 -1.23 -17.54 -8.88
CA PRO A 101 -2.33 -18.11 -9.65
C PRO A 101 -1.87 -18.39 -11.09
N THR A 102 -1.99 -19.63 -11.54
CA THR A 102 -1.56 -20.09 -12.88
C THR A 102 -2.68 -20.71 -13.70
N VAL A 103 -3.82 -21.03 -13.07
CA VAL A 103 -4.99 -21.64 -13.71
C VAL A 103 -6.24 -20.85 -13.34
N GLY A 104 -7.17 -20.72 -14.28
CA GLY A 104 -8.40 -19.95 -14.09
C GLY A 104 -8.17 -18.45 -14.27
N GLU A 105 -8.80 -17.64 -13.43
CA GLU A 105 -8.51 -16.21 -13.35
C GLU A 105 -7.15 -16.01 -12.66
N THR A 106 -6.25 -15.26 -13.31
CA THR A 106 -4.89 -15.01 -12.81
C THR A 106 -4.63 -13.53 -12.51
N ASP A 107 -5.53 -12.63 -12.92
CA ASP A 107 -5.46 -11.23 -12.53
C ASP A 107 -5.86 -11.04 -11.05
N PRO A 108 -4.94 -10.59 -10.16
CA PRO A 108 -5.25 -10.39 -8.76
C PRO A 108 -6.45 -9.47 -8.52
N ALA A 109 -6.65 -8.43 -9.34
CA ALA A 109 -7.77 -7.51 -9.16
C ALA A 109 -9.12 -8.18 -9.47
N ALA A 110 -9.20 -8.97 -10.53
CA ALA A 110 -10.39 -9.74 -10.88
C ALA A 110 -10.73 -10.81 -9.81
N ILE A 111 -9.72 -11.55 -9.32
CA ILE A 111 -9.87 -12.51 -8.23
C ILE A 111 -10.45 -11.80 -7.00
N LEU A 112 -9.81 -10.72 -6.54
CA LEU A 112 -10.23 -10.01 -5.33
C LEU A 112 -11.65 -9.45 -5.43
N ARG A 113 -12.08 -8.98 -6.61
CA ARG A 113 -13.45 -8.52 -6.83
C ARG A 113 -14.46 -9.65 -6.62
N ARG A 114 -14.25 -10.80 -7.25
CA ARG A 114 -15.14 -11.97 -7.11
C ARG A 114 -15.15 -12.53 -5.69
N LEU A 115 -13.98 -12.61 -5.05
CA LEU A 115 -13.90 -13.05 -3.66
C LEU A 115 -14.64 -12.10 -2.72
N LYS A 116 -14.61 -10.78 -2.97
CA LYS A 116 -15.36 -9.80 -2.19
C LYS A 116 -16.88 -9.99 -2.30
N GLU A 117 -17.36 -10.32 -3.50
CA GLU A 117 -18.78 -10.60 -3.74
C GLU A 117 -19.24 -11.89 -3.05
N ALA A 118 -18.38 -12.92 -3.02
CA ALA A 118 -18.66 -14.18 -2.35
C ALA A 118 -18.47 -14.14 -0.82
N HIS A 119 -17.72 -13.15 -0.30
CA HIS A 119 -17.35 -13.10 1.11
C HIS A 119 -18.55 -12.75 2.01
N LYS A 120 -18.82 -13.63 2.97
CA LYS A 120 -19.81 -13.41 4.03
C LYS A 120 -19.16 -12.76 5.25
N LYS A 121 -19.86 -11.80 5.88
CA LYS A 121 -19.41 -11.12 7.11
C LYS A 121 -19.13 -12.05 8.28
N THR A 122 -19.67 -13.28 8.28
CA THR A 122 -19.47 -14.31 9.30
C THR A 122 -18.23 -15.16 9.05
N THR A 123 -17.59 -15.07 7.88
CA THR A 123 -16.39 -15.84 7.53
C THR A 123 -15.13 -15.01 7.78
N ARG A 124 -14.09 -15.62 8.36
CA ARG A 124 -12.74 -15.03 8.46
C ARG A 124 -11.79 -15.81 7.56
N VAL A 125 -10.95 -15.13 6.80
CA VAL A 125 -9.98 -15.78 5.91
C VAL A 125 -8.56 -15.52 6.41
N PHE A 126 -7.88 -16.57 6.84
CA PHE A 126 -6.47 -16.52 7.22
C PHE A 126 -5.62 -17.12 6.12
N VAL A 127 -4.55 -16.44 5.78
CA VAL A 127 -3.72 -16.80 4.63
C VAL A 127 -2.32 -17.18 5.11
N PHE A 128 -1.83 -18.32 4.62
CA PHE A 128 -0.47 -18.80 4.82
C PHE A 128 0.23 -18.87 3.47
N GLY A 129 1.23 -18.01 3.29
CA GLY A 129 2.15 -18.09 2.17
C GLY A 129 3.38 -18.91 2.56
N VAL A 130 3.68 -19.97 1.81
CA VAL A 130 4.83 -20.84 2.07
C VAL A 130 5.93 -20.57 1.04
N GLY A 131 7.17 -20.42 1.49
CA GLY A 131 8.31 -20.13 0.61
C GLY A 131 8.30 -18.69 0.08
N THR A 132 9.07 -18.46 -0.98
CA THR A 132 9.32 -17.12 -1.54
C THR A 132 8.51 -16.81 -2.79
N ASP A 133 7.89 -17.81 -3.42
CA ASP A 133 7.27 -17.72 -4.75
C ASP A 133 5.76 -17.41 -4.71
N VAL A 134 5.33 -16.63 -3.70
CA VAL A 134 3.93 -16.28 -3.46
C VAL A 134 3.58 -14.88 -3.95
N ASN A 135 2.32 -14.70 -4.38
CA ASN A 135 1.79 -13.37 -4.70
C ASN A 135 1.41 -12.64 -3.40
N THR A 136 2.39 -12.07 -2.70
CA THR A 136 2.16 -11.41 -1.41
C THR A 136 1.08 -10.33 -1.49
N PHE A 137 1.05 -9.54 -2.57
CA PHE A 137 0.00 -8.54 -2.77
C PHE A 137 -1.41 -9.16 -2.79
N LEU A 138 -1.62 -10.22 -3.56
CA LEU A 138 -2.92 -10.91 -3.62
C LEU A 138 -3.29 -11.53 -2.26
N LEU A 139 -2.35 -12.24 -1.63
CA LEU A 139 -2.56 -12.92 -0.35
C LEU A 139 -2.87 -11.93 0.78
N ASP A 140 -2.17 -10.80 0.82
CA ASP A 140 -2.42 -9.73 1.77
C ASP A 140 -3.84 -9.20 1.68
N ARG A 141 -4.33 -9.00 0.45
CA ARG A 141 -5.66 -8.48 0.20
C ARG A 141 -6.75 -9.49 0.50
N ILE A 142 -6.51 -10.77 0.22
CA ILE A 142 -7.44 -11.84 0.60
C ILE A 142 -7.63 -11.86 2.12
N ALA A 143 -6.54 -11.82 2.89
CA ALA A 143 -6.61 -11.81 4.36
C ALA A 143 -7.32 -10.55 4.89
N GLU A 144 -6.97 -9.37 4.39
CA GLU A 144 -7.56 -8.09 4.81
C GLU A 144 -9.07 -8.04 4.51
N MET A 145 -9.46 -8.35 3.27
CA MET A 145 -10.87 -8.43 2.87
C MET A 145 -11.63 -9.48 3.67
N GLY A 146 -10.97 -10.61 3.94
CA GLY A 146 -11.50 -11.70 4.72
C GLY A 146 -11.53 -11.44 6.22
N ARG A 147 -11.16 -10.25 6.72
CA ARG A 147 -11.11 -9.89 8.16
C ARG A 147 -10.26 -10.87 8.99
N GLY A 148 -9.28 -11.53 8.38
CA GLY A 148 -8.34 -12.43 9.04
C GLY A 148 -6.93 -11.85 9.06
N ASP A 149 -5.95 -12.74 9.23
CA ASP A 149 -4.53 -12.40 9.29
C ASP A 149 -3.73 -13.23 8.28
N ARG A 150 -2.49 -12.82 8.04
CA ARG A 150 -1.56 -13.42 7.07
C ARG A 150 -0.28 -13.85 7.75
N HIS A 151 0.22 -15.01 7.35
CA HIS A 151 1.47 -15.57 7.85
C HIS A 151 2.32 -16.04 6.68
N TYR A 152 3.54 -15.56 6.63
CA TYR A 152 4.54 -16.03 5.67
C TYR A 152 5.51 -16.95 6.39
N VAL A 153 5.79 -18.08 5.78
CA VAL A 153 6.66 -19.13 6.31
C VAL A 153 7.78 -19.35 5.32
N GLY A 154 9.01 -19.09 5.74
CA GLY A 154 10.19 -19.39 4.92
C GLY A 154 10.36 -20.90 4.69
N GLU A 155 11.10 -21.31 3.66
CA GLU A 155 11.30 -22.74 3.32
C GLU A 155 11.94 -23.58 4.44
N ASN A 156 12.68 -22.90 5.32
CA ASN A 156 13.32 -23.51 6.48
C ASN A 156 12.58 -23.25 7.80
N GLU A 157 11.53 -22.43 7.77
CA GLU A 157 10.69 -22.21 8.93
C GLU A 157 9.65 -23.34 9.06
N ASP A 158 9.20 -23.55 10.29
CA ASP A 158 8.20 -24.55 10.59
C ASP A 158 6.79 -23.98 10.47
N ILE A 159 6.06 -24.44 9.46
CA ILE A 159 4.66 -24.07 9.24
C ILE A 159 3.75 -24.55 10.38
N GLU A 160 4.09 -25.69 11.02
CA GLU A 160 3.30 -26.26 12.11
C GLU A 160 3.26 -25.30 13.29
N VAL A 161 4.38 -24.64 13.61
CA VAL A 161 4.45 -23.65 14.69
C VAL A 161 3.54 -22.46 14.41
N LYS A 162 3.52 -21.95 13.17
CA LYS A 162 2.69 -20.81 12.78
C LYS A 162 1.20 -21.16 12.79
N VAL A 163 0.85 -22.33 12.25
CA VAL A 163 -0.53 -22.84 12.25
C VAL A 163 -1.01 -23.09 13.68
N SER A 164 -0.17 -23.70 14.53
CA SER A 164 -0.48 -23.94 15.96
C SER A 164 -0.71 -22.64 16.73
N SER A 165 0.16 -21.64 16.52
CA SER A 165 0.00 -20.32 17.14
C SER A 165 -1.28 -19.61 16.70
N LEU A 166 -1.66 -19.76 15.42
CA LEU A 166 -2.94 -19.25 14.94
C LEU A 166 -4.11 -19.99 15.62
N LEU A 167 -4.09 -21.32 15.66
CA LEU A 167 -5.13 -22.12 16.30
C LEU A 167 -5.36 -21.73 17.77
N GLN A 168 -4.30 -21.54 18.54
CA GLN A 168 -4.39 -21.08 19.93
C GLN A 168 -5.02 -19.69 20.08
N ARG A 169 -4.87 -18.83 19.07
CA ARG A 169 -5.52 -17.51 19.04
C ARG A 169 -7.00 -17.63 18.64
N LEU A 170 -7.30 -18.55 17.71
CA LEU A 170 -8.66 -18.80 17.21
C LEU A 170 -9.55 -19.55 18.20
N SER A 171 -8.96 -20.38 19.06
CA SER A 171 -9.69 -21.08 20.13
C SER A 171 -10.21 -20.13 21.22
N ARG A 172 -9.86 -18.84 21.16
CA ARG A 172 -10.27 -17.82 22.12
C ARG A 172 -11.21 -16.82 21.45
N PRO A 173 -12.21 -16.29 22.18
CA PRO A 173 -13.15 -15.34 21.60
C PRO A 173 -12.45 -14.10 21.08
N ALA A 174 -12.63 -13.80 19.80
CA ALA A 174 -12.21 -12.53 19.20
C ALA A 174 -13.25 -11.44 19.50
N LEU A 175 -12.78 -10.21 19.68
CA LEU A 175 -13.64 -9.04 19.70
C LEU A 175 -13.87 -8.61 18.24
N SER A 176 -15.08 -8.84 17.76
CA SER A 176 -15.47 -8.62 16.37
C SER A 176 -16.31 -7.35 16.20
N ASP A 177 -16.49 -6.92 14.95
CA ASP A 177 -17.32 -5.77 14.58
C ASP A 177 -16.96 -4.49 15.36
N LEU A 178 -15.65 -4.26 15.50
CA LEU A 178 -15.11 -3.13 16.23
C LEU A 178 -15.63 -1.81 15.67
N LYS A 179 -16.10 -0.95 16.57
CA LYS A 179 -16.47 0.44 16.30
C LYS A 179 -15.77 1.33 17.31
N LEU A 180 -15.24 2.43 16.80
CA LEU A 180 -14.58 3.46 17.57
C LEU A 180 -15.35 4.76 17.41
N SER A 181 -15.60 5.47 18.51
CA SER A 181 -16.23 6.79 18.51
C SER A 181 -15.76 7.61 19.71
N ILE A 182 -15.85 8.93 19.64
CA ILE A 182 -15.62 9.82 20.79
C ILE A 182 -16.90 10.60 21.07
N GLU A 183 -17.38 10.61 22.31
CA GLU A 183 -18.57 11.38 22.68
C GLU A 183 -18.25 12.89 22.74
N GLY A 184 -19.04 13.69 22.05
CA GLY A 184 -18.85 15.15 21.96
C GLY A 184 -17.70 15.60 21.05
N ALA A 185 -17.04 14.68 20.33
CA ALA A 185 -16.00 14.98 19.34
C ALA A 185 -16.19 14.12 18.09
N ARG A 186 -15.63 14.55 16.96
CA ARG A 186 -15.71 13.79 15.70
C ARG A 186 -14.39 13.08 15.45
N ILE A 187 -14.43 11.79 15.09
CA ILE A 187 -13.28 11.09 14.51
C ILE A 187 -13.57 10.71 13.06
N SER A 188 -12.55 10.76 12.22
CA SER A 188 -12.68 10.45 10.79
C SER A 188 -11.40 9.85 10.21
N LYS A 189 -11.53 9.26 9.02
CA LYS A 189 -10.42 8.68 8.25
C LYS A 189 -9.54 7.72 9.07
N LEU A 190 -10.21 6.86 9.82
CA LEU A 190 -9.56 5.81 10.60
C LEU A 190 -8.79 4.87 9.66
N THR A 191 -7.67 4.36 10.14
CA THR A 191 -6.84 3.37 9.46
C THR A 191 -6.37 2.35 10.50
N PRO A 192 -6.52 1.03 10.27
CA PRO A 192 -7.15 0.40 9.09
C PRO A 192 -8.65 0.71 8.95
N SER A 193 -9.18 0.60 7.72
CA SER A 193 -10.60 0.78 7.41
C SER A 193 -11.05 -0.25 6.37
N PRO A 194 -12.07 -1.08 6.67
CA PRO A 194 -12.79 -1.18 7.94
C PRO A 194 -11.89 -1.63 9.12
N LEU A 195 -12.34 -1.44 10.36
CA LEU A 195 -11.62 -1.95 11.52
C LEU A 195 -11.64 -3.49 11.51
N PRO A 196 -10.48 -4.16 11.68
CA PRO A 196 -10.41 -5.61 11.71
C PRO A 196 -10.95 -6.15 13.04
N ASP A 197 -11.08 -7.46 13.12
CA ASP A 197 -11.34 -8.13 14.40
C ASP A 197 -10.09 -8.16 15.27
N LEU A 198 -10.27 -8.09 16.58
CA LEU A 198 -9.17 -8.17 17.55
C LEU A 198 -9.14 -9.57 18.17
N PHE A 199 -8.16 -10.36 17.75
CA PHE A 199 -7.89 -11.69 18.28
C PHE A 199 -7.11 -11.63 19.60
N TYR A 200 -7.24 -12.68 20.42
CA TYR A 200 -6.51 -12.76 21.68
C TYR A 200 -4.99 -12.66 21.46
N GLY A 201 -4.32 -11.85 22.28
CA GLY A 201 -2.88 -11.62 22.19
C GLY A 201 -2.42 -10.70 21.06
N ALA A 202 -3.33 -10.27 20.17
CA ALA A 202 -3.02 -9.29 19.14
C ALA A 202 -3.14 -7.85 19.69
N THR A 203 -2.41 -6.93 19.07
CA THR A 203 -2.53 -5.48 19.33
C THR A 203 -3.04 -4.78 18.07
N LEU A 204 -4.13 -4.01 18.20
CA LEU A 204 -4.68 -3.21 17.10
C LEU A 204 -4.31 -1.73 17.27
N THR A 205 -3.51 -1.21 16.36
CA THR A 205 -3.17 0.22 16.31
C THR A 205 -4.05 0.94 15.29
N VAL A 206 -4.90 1.85 15.77
CA VAL A 206 -5.77 2.68 14.93
C VAL A 206 -5.23 4.12 14.88
N LEU A 207 -5.06 4.65 13.68
CA LEU A 207 -4.72 6.05 13.44
C LEU A 207 -5.88 6.76 12.73
N GLY A 208 -6.14 8.01 13.08
CA GLY A 208 -7.22 8.79 12.48
C GLY A 208 -7.11 10.27 12.77
N LEU A 209 -8.04 11.04 12.20
CA LEU A 209 -8.21 12.45 12.48
C LEU A 209 -9.30 12.64 13.53
N PHE A 210 -9.16 13.66 14.36
CA PHE A 210 -10.19 14.07 15.32
C PHE A 210 -10.48 15.57 15.22
N GLU A 211 -11.69 15.97 15.60
CA GLU A 211 -12.13 17.35 15.76
C GLU A 211 -12.77 17.49 17.15
N GLY A 212 -12.27 18.44 17.94
CA GLY A 212 -12.66 18.62 19.34
C GLY A 212 -11.46 19.02 20.20
N LYS A 213 -11.72 19.49 21.43
CA LYS A 213 -10.68 19.87 22.39
C LYS A 213 -11.17 19.66 23.82
N GLY A 214 -10.25 19.29 24.71
CA GLY A 214 -10.54 19.09 26.12
C GLY A 214 -10.97 17.65 26.44
N PRO A 215 -11.60 17.43 27.61
CA PRO A 215 -11.94 16.10 28.09
C PRO A 215 -13.13 15.52 27.30
N HIS A 216 -12.97 14.30 26.82
CA HIS A 216 -13.98 13.52 26.12
C HIS A 216 -13.96 12.06 26.58
N GLU A 217 -14.97 11.28 26.20
CA GLU A 217 -14.98 9.84 26.37
C GLU A 217 -14.77 9.12 25.03
N LEU A 218 -13.70 8.33 24.94
CA LEU A 218 -13.49 7.37 23.87
C LEU A 218 -14.35 6.12 24.15
N VAL A 219 -15.22 5.80 23.20
CA VAL A 219 -16.11 4.65 23.25
C VAL A 219 -15.63 3.62 22.23
N VAL A 220 -15.29 2.43 22.73
CA VAL A 220 -14.98 1.26 21.91
C VAL A 220 -16.14 0.29 22.05
N LYS A 221 -16.75 -0.10 20.93
CA LYS A 221 -17.77 -1.15 20.88
C LYS A 221 -17.28 -2.34 20.07
N GLY A 222 -17.74 -3.52 20.44
CA GLY A 222 -17.55 -4.72 19.63
C GLY A 222 -18.37 -5.88 20.17
N THR A 223 -18.42 -6.96 19.40
CA THR A 223 -19.16 -8.17 19.72
C THR A 223 -18.19 -9.23 20.26
N LEU A 224 -18.41 -9.68 21.51
CA LEU A 224 -17.68 -10.76 22.15
C LEU A 224 -18.65 -11.89 22.49
N LEU A 225 -18.40 -13.10 21.98
CA LEU A 225 -19.28 -14.27 22.19
C LEU A 225 -20.76 -13.96 21.84
N GLY A 226 -20.98 -13.27 20.72
CA GLY A 226 -22.32 -12.89 20.25
C GLY A 226 -23.00 -11.75 21.04
N LYS A 227 -22.35 -11.21 22.09
CA LYS A 227 -22.90 -10.11 22.90
C LYS A 227 -22.14 -8.82 22.62
N GLU A 228 -22.87 -7.72 22.41
CA GLU A 228 -22.26 -6.39 22.31
C GLU A 228 -21.65 -6.00 23.65
N LYS A 229 -20.39 -5.58 23.63
CA LYS A 229 -19.68 -5.00 24.76
C LYS A 229 -19.24 -3.59 24.41
N THR A 230 -19.30 -2.71 25.39
CA THR A 230 -18.88 -1.31 25.29
C THR A 230 -17.85 -1.01 26.36
N TRP A 231 -16.75 -0.38 25.96
CA TRP A 231 -15.72 0.14 26.86
C TRP A 231 -15.65 1.66 26.71
N ARG A 232 -15.46 2.35 27.83
CA ARG A 232 -15.37 3.82 27.91
C ARG A 232 -14.06 4.21 28.54
N TYR A 233 -13.33 5.10 27.89
CA TYR A 233 -12.04 5.60 28.36
C TYR A 233 -12.05 7.12 28.35
N LYS A 234 -11.64 7.75 29.46
CA LYS A 234 -11.46 9.20 29.51
C LYS A 234 -10.23 9.58 28.71
N VAL A 235 -10.40 10.49 27.75
CA VAL A 235 -9.31 11.00 26.91
C VAL A 235 -9.34 12.52 26.93
N ASN A 236 -8.17 13.15 26.90
CA ASN A 236 -8.06 14.60 26.78
C ASN A 236 -7.51 14.94 25.40
N LEU A 237 -8.32 15.55 24.54
CA LEU A 237 -7.93 15.93 23.20
C LEU A 237 -7.15 17.26 23.26
N PRO A 238 -5.87 17.28 22.83
CA PRO A 238 -5.05 18.47 22.93
C PRO A 238 -5.55 19.55 21.96
N ALA A 239 -5.52 20.81 22.39
CA ALA A 239 -5.95 21.95 21.58
C ALA A 239 -4.99 22.26 20.42
N SER A 240 -3.72 21.85 20.55
CA SER A 240 -2.67 22.04 19.54
C SER A 240 -1.87 20.74 19.35
N PRO A 241 -1.32 20.49 18.15
CA PRO A 241 -0.47 19.33 17.92
C PRO A 241 0.74 19.36 18.86
N ALA A 242 0.93 18.30 19.64
CA ALA A 242 2.13 18.18 20.46
C ALA A 242 3.36 18.06 19.55
N ARG A 243 4.36 18.93 19.74
CA ARG A 243 5.59 18.98 18.92
C ARG A 243 6.31 17.63 18.88
N GLU A 244 6.32 16.92 20.00
CA GLU A 244 6.90 15.58 20.18
C GLU A 244 6.20 14.50 19.34
N LEU A 245 4.94 14.73 18.98
CA LEU A 245 4.10 13.80 18.21
C LEU A 245 3.91 14.23 16.75
N SER A 246 4.73 15.18 16.27
CA SER A 246 4.69 15.67 14.88
C SER A 246 4.91 14.57 13.82
N TRP A 247 5.49 13.42 14.22
CA TRP A 247 5.67 12.24 13.37
C TRP A 247 4.38 11.42 13.13
N LEU A 248 3.33 11.59 13.96
CA LEU A 248 2.08 10.83 13.81
C LEU A 248 1.31 11.20 12.54
N ALA A 249 1.27 12.48 12.19
CA ALA A 249 0.52 12.94 11.03
C ALA A 249 1.09 12.41 9.70
N PRO A 250 2.42 12.44 9.46
CA PRO A 250 3.03 11.75 8.31
C PRO A 250 2.77 10.23 8.31
N LEU A 251 2.86 9.56 9.46
CA LEU A 251 2.61 8.12 9.55
C LEU A 251 1.16 7.77 9.17
N TRP A 252 0.19 8.52 9.70
CA TRP A 252 -1.21 8.38 9.32
C TRP A 252 -1.41 8.63 7.82
N ALA A 253 -0.82 9.69 7.28
CA ALA A 253 -0.95 10.04 5.87
C ALA A 253 -0.39 8.94 4.96
N GLN A 254 0.75 8.34 5.30
CA GLN A 254 1.32 7.21 4.56
C GLN A 254 0.36 6.01 4.54
N ARG A 255 -0.20 5.64 5.69
CA ARG A 255 -1.16 4.52 5.78
C ARG A 255 -2.45 4.82 5.02
N ARG A 256 -2.95 6.06 5.09
CA ARG A 256 -4.14 6.50 4.34
C ARG A 256 -3.89 6.48 2.84
N VAL A 257 -2.75 6.99 2.37
CA VAL A 257 -2.36 6.95 0.95
C VAL A 257 -2.28 5.50 0.48
N ALA A 258 -1.61 4.61 1.22
CA ALA A 258 -1.54 3.19 0.87
C ALA A 258 -2.95 2.59 0.68
N HIS A 259 -3.83 2.75 1.67
CA HIS A 259 -5.22 2.29 1.59
C HIS A 259 -5.96 2.85 0.37
N LEU A 260 -5.83 4.15 0.07
CA LEU A 260 -6.47 4.77 -1.10
C LEU A 260 -5.96 4.20 -2.42
N LEU A 261 -4.63 3.99 -2.54
CA LEU A 261 -4.04 3.36 -3.72
C LEU A 261 -4.59 1.95 -3.94
N ASP A 262 -4.83 1.22 -2.86
CA ASP A 262 -5.41 -0.12 -2.92
C ASP A 262 -6.86 -0.08 -3.37
N GLN A 263 -7.67 0.85 -2.85
CA GLN A 263 -9.03 1.06 -3.34
C GLN A 263 -9.04 1.40 -4.85
N ILE A 264 -8.12 2.25 -5.32
CA ILE A 264 -8.01 2.61 -6.74
C ILE A 264 -7.62 1.39 -7.60
N ARG A 265 -6.73 0.52 -7.12
CA ARG A 265 -6.34 -0.70 -7.82
C ARG A 265 -7.50 -1.69 -7.92
N LEU A 266 -8.29 -1.82 -6.87
CA LEU A 266 -9.38 -2.80 -6.79
C LEU A 266 -10.65 -2.37 -7.52
N PHE A 267 -11.03 -1.09 -7.42
CA PHE A 267 -12.32 -0.59 -7.91
C PHE A 267 -12.18 0.40 -9.07
N GLY A 268 -10.95 0.67 -9.50
CA GLY A 268 -10.66 1.68 -10.51
C GLY A 268 -10.55 3.09 -9.92
N LYS A 269 -10.22 4.04 -10.80
CA LYS A 269 -9.99 5.42 -10.42
C LYS A 269 -11.31 6.13 -10.17
N SER A 270 -11.50 6.67 -8.97
CA SER A 270 -12.48 7.72 -8.70
C SER A 270 -11.76 9.06 -8.57
N LYS A 271 -12.43 10.15 -8.97
CA LYS A 271 -11.85 11.49 -8.84
C LYS A 271 -11.57 11.82 -7.37
N GLU A 272 -12.47 11.45 -6.45
CA GLU A 272 -12.31 11.71 -5.03
C GLU A 272 -11.09 10.98 -4.42
N LEU A 273 -10.87 9.71 -4.80
CA LEU A 273 -9.74 8.93 -4.29
C LEU A 273 -8.41 9.51 -4.80
N VAL A 274 -8.34 9.87 -6.08
CA VAL A 274 -7.14 10.46 -6.69
C VAL A 274 -6.84 11.83 -6.07
N ASP A 275 -7.85 12.68 -5.92
CA ASP A 275 -7.70 14.01 -5.33
C ASP A 275 -7.22 13.93 -3.87
N GLU A 276 -7.72 12.96 -3.08
CA GLU A 276 -7.25 12.75 -1.72
C GLU A 276 -5.78 12.26 -1.69
N VAL A 277 -5.40 11.33 -2.57
CA VAL A 277 -4.01 10.86 -2.69
C VAL A 277 -3.07 12.01 -3.05
N VAL A 278 -3.42 12.83 -4.04
CA VAL A 278 -2.63 14.00 -4.44
C VAL A 278 -2.51 15.00 -3.30
N LYS A 279 -3.61 15.30 -2.60
CA LYS A 279 -3.62 16.22 -1.46
C LYS A 279 -2.68 15.75 -0.34
N LEU A 280 -2.77 14.48 0.05
CA LEU A 280 -1.90 13.90 1.08
C LEU A 280 -0.44 13.82 0.59
N GLY A 281 -0.23 13.46 -0.67
CA GLY A 281 1.07 13.43 -1.32
C GLY A 281 1.76 14.78 -1.32
N LYS A 282 1.05 15.85 -1.70
CA LYS A 282 1.55 17.23 -1.62
C LYS A 282 1.83 17.63 -0.17
N LYS A 283 0.84 17.51 0.73
CA LYS A 283 0.93 17.98 2.11
C LYS A 283 2.06 17.32 2.92
N TYR A 284 2.23 16.01 2.80
CA TYR A 284 3.21 15.24 3.58
C TYR A 284 4.44 14.82 2.76
N GLY A 285 4.53 15.25 1.50
CA GLY A 285 5.62 14.92 0.59
C GLY A 285 5.66 13.44 0.18
N ILE A 286 4.54 12.73 0.18
CA ILE A 286 4.55 11.31 -0.19
C ILE A 286 4.64 11.20 -1.72
N VAL A 287 5.57 10.38 -2.22
CA VAL A 287 5.63 10.01 -3.65
C VAL A 287 4.51 9.04 -3.93
N THR A 288 3.69 9.38 -4.90
CA THR A 288 2.52 8.60 -5.32
C THR A 288 2.53 8.52 -6.84
N PRO A 289 1.70 7.67 -7.48
CA PRO A 289 1.57 7.65 -8.93
C PRO A 289 1.19 9.01 -9.56
N TRP A 290 0.73 9.97 -8.75
CA TRP A 290 0.34 11.32 -9.18
C TRP A 290 1.21 12.44 -8.59
N THR A 291 2.28 12.10 -7.84
CA THR A 291 3.20 13.09 -7.26
C THR A 291 4.64 12.69 -7.52
N SER A 292 5.46 13.62 -8.02
CA SER A 292 6.88 13.42 -8.30
C SER A 292 7.73 14.45 -7.56
N PHE A 293 8.90 14.05 -7.04
CA PHE A 293 9.93 14.99 -6.60
C PHE A 293 10.81 15.37 -7.78
N LEU A 294 11.04 16.67 -7.98
CA LEU A 294 12.05 17.16 -8.89
C LEU A 294 13.16 17.82 -8.09
N VAL A 295 14.36 17.26 -8.20
CA VAL A 295 15.57 17.90 -7.69
C VAL A 295 16.08 18.81 -8.79
N ALA A 296 15.91 20.12 -8.62
CA ALA A 296 16.62 21.09 -9.43
C ALA A 296 17.98 21.31 -8.74
N GLU A 297 19.06 20.84 -9.34
CA GLU A 297 20.38 21.38 -8.99
C GLU A 297 20.32 22.89 -9.23
N GLU A 298 20.75 23.68 -8.24
CA GLU A 298 21.09 25.08 -8.49
C GLU A 298 22.03 25.08 -9.70
N ALA A 299 21.65 25.78 -10.76
CA ALA A 299 22.45 25.97 -11.95
C ALA A 299 23.79 26.62 -11.58
N LYS A 300 24.73 25.83 -11.07
CA LYS A 300 26.11 26.22 -10.84
C LYS A 300 26.74 26.34 -12.22
N ARG A 301 26.84 27.58 -12.68
CA ARG A 301 27.83 28.07 -13.64
C ARG A 301 27.85 27.40 -15.02
N LEU A 302 26.79 27.63 -15.79
CA LEU A 302 26.86 27.61 -17.26
C LEU A 302 26.83 29.02 -17.86
N ALA A 303 27.20 30.03 -17.06
CA ALA A 303 27.25 31.44 -17.46
C ALA A 303 28.55 32.16 -17.04
N ASP A 304 29.60 31.43 -16.64
CA ASP A 304 30.95 32.00 -16.58
C ASP A 304 31.69 31.51 -17.83
N GLY A 305 31.79 32.40 -18.83
CA GLY A 305 32.43 32.16 -20.11
C GLY A 305 33.94 32.02 -20.00
N THR A 306 34.41 30.83 -19.61
CA THR A 306 35.79 30.41 -19.90
C THR A 306 35.77 29.31 -20.95
N ASN A 307 36.40 29.62 -22.09
CA ASN A 307 36.67 28.72 -23.19
C ASN A 307 37.24 27.38 -22.67
N LEU A 308 36.52 26.29 -22.91
CA LEU A 308 37.08 24.94 -22.93
C LEU A 308 37.57 24.67 -24.37
N PRO A 309 38.89 24.57 -24.63
CA PRO A 309 39.38 24.08 -25.90
C PRO A 309 39.18 22.57 -25.95
N GLY A 310 38.53 22.08 -27.00
CA GLY A 310 38.51 20.65 -27.34
C GLY A 310 37.13 20.01 -27.29
N LEU A 311 36.30 20.33 -28.27
CA LEU A 311 35.27 19.41 -28.81
C LEU A 311 34.82 19.95 -30.18
N GLN A 312 35.80 20.09 -31.07
CA GLN A 312 35.55 20.33 -32.48
C GLN A 312 35.41 18.97 -33.16
N GLY A 313 34.18 18.62 -33.51
CA GLY A 313 33.92 17.55 -34.48
C GLY A 313 33.04 16.43 -33.95
N TYR A 314 31.73 16.67 -33.88
CA TYR A 314 30.76 15.67 -34.33
C TYR A 314 29.56 16.41 -34.92
N ARG A 315 29.63 16.65 -36.24
CA ARG A 315 28.48 17.01 -37.06
C ARG A 315 27.59 15.77 -37.24
N ARG A 316 26.27 16.00 -37.08
CA ARG A 316 25.12 15.30 -37.66
C ARG A 316 25.37 13.96 -38.39
N ARG A 317 24.66 12.91 -37.96
CA ARG A 317 24.04 11.96 -38.89
C ARG A 317 22.73 11.39 -38.33
N GLY A 318 21.74 11.27 -39.23
CA GLY A 318 20.39 10.77 -38.97
C GLY A 318 20.33 9.24 -38.76
N PRO A 319 19.12 8.66 -38.74
CA PRO A 319 18.84 7.40 -38.07
C PRO A 319 19.27 6.21 -38.93
N VAL A 320 19.93 5.22 -38.31
CA VAL A 320 20.16 3.91 -38.90
C VAL A 320 19.58 2.86 -37.96
N THR A 321 18.53 2.22 -38.46
CA THR A 321 18.00 0.92 -38.06
C THR A 321 19.07 -0.17 -38.20
N GLY A 322 19.17 -1.07 -37.22
CA GLY A 322 19.86 -2.35 -37.42
C GLY A 322 20.58 -2.87 -36.19
N ASN A 323 20.08 -3.98 -35.64
CA ASN A 323 20.84 -4.89 -34.80
C ASN A 323 22.17 -5.27 -35.46
N SER A 324 23.28 -5.24 -34.72
CA SER A 324 24.31 -6.27 -34.83
C SER A 324 25.21 -6.30 -33.60
N LEU A 325 25.35 -7.50 -33.04
CA LEU A 325 26.28 -7.86 -31.96
C LEU A 325 27.71 -8.03 -32.51
N LEU A 326 28.69 -7.70 -31.67
CA LEU A 326 30.03 -8.30 -31.45
C LEU A 326 30.85 -8.86 -32.64
N GLY A 327 31.94 -8.12 -32.98
CA GLY A 327 33.37 -8.54 -33.07
C GLY A 327 33.86 -9.61 -34.07
N PRO A 328 35.10 -9.49 -34.61
CA PRO A 328 35.81 -10.63 -35.19
C PRO A 328 37.11 -10.98 -34.44
N SER A 329 37.33 -12.28 -34.22
CA SER A 329 38.65 -12.90 -34.14
C SER A 329 38.67 -14.21 -34.93
N THR A 330 39.22 -14.12 -36.16
CA THR A 330 39.97 -15.09 -37.01
C THR A 330 39.52 -16.56 -37.24
N PRO A 331 39.98 -17.21 -38.35
CA PRO A 331 39.16 -18.17 -39.12
C PRO A 331 39.68 -19.62 -39.18
N ALA A 332 38.80 -20.57 -39.56
CA ALA A 332 39.04 -21.73 -40.45
C ALA A 332 37.73 -22.54 -40.65
N ALA A 333 37.64 -23.30 -41.75
CA ALA A 333 36.42 -23.78 -42.44
C ALA A 333 35.96 -25.23 -42.06
N PRO A 334 35.18 -25.97 -42.90
CA PRO A 334 33.71 -26.07 -42.87
C PRO A 334 33.16 -27.50 -42.68
N THR A 335 31.86 -27.67 -42.35
CA THR A 335 30.98 -28.74 -42.92
C THR A 335 29.52 -28.62 -42.44
N GLU A 336 28.64 -29.08 -43.31
CA GLU A 336 27.18 -28.92 -43.36
C GLU A 336 26.39 -29.91 -42.47
N GLY A 337 25.16 -29.53 -42.09
CA GLY A 337 24.14 -30.47 -41.56
C GLY A 337 22.98 -29.80 -40.78
N LYS A 338 21.85 -29.54 -41.46
CA LYS A 338 20.54 -29.10 -40.91
C LYS A 338 19.78 -30.25 -40.17
N PRO A 339 18.54 -30.06 -39.65
CA PRO A 339 17.98 -29.04 -38.74
C PRO A 339 17.12 -29.65 -37.59
N GLY A 340 16.69 -28.85 -36.60
CA GLY A 340 15.58 -29.26 -35.71
C GLY A 340 15.20 -28.30 -34.56
N ALA A 341 13.91 -27.97 -34.52
CA ALA A 341 13.10 -27.44 -33.41
C ALA A 341 13.12 -25.93 -33.08
N ALA A 342 11.95 -25.31 -33.35
CA ALA A 342 11.55 -23.96 -33.00
C ALA A 342 10.65 -23.95 -31.76
N THR A 343 10.77 -22.90 -30.94
CA THR A 343 9.85 -22.58 -29.83
C THR A 343 9.28 -21.17 -30.07
N PRO A 344 7.94 -20.97 -30.09
CA PRO A 344 7.34 -19.65 -30.27
C PRO A 344 7.06 -18.97 -28.91
N GLY A 345 7.59 -17.76 -28.72
CA GLY A 345 7.39 -16.93 -27.53
C GLY A 345 6.80 -15.56 -27.84
N LEU A 346 5.57 -15.39 -27.36
CA LEU A 346 4.87 -14.16 -26.95
C LEU A 346 4.57 -13.05 -27.96
N GLY A 347 3.28 -13.02 -28.31
CA GLY A 347 2.57 -11.91 -28.91
C GLY A 347 2.22 -10.78 -27.93
N LYS A 348 2.02 -9.63 -28.56
CA LYS A 348 1.55 -8.32 -28.07
C LYS A 348 0.36 -8.38 -27.11
N ARG A 349 0.38 -7.54 -26.07
CA ARG A 349 -0.77 -6.69 -25.68
C ARG A 349 -0.33 -5.31 -25.21
N ALA A 350 -1.15 -4.34 -25.58
CA ALA A 350 -0.94 -2.91 -25.57
C ALA A 350 -1.18 -2.28 -24.18
N ASN A 351 -0.39 -1.25 -23.85
CA ASN A 351 -0.87 -0.10 -23.10
C ASN A 351 -0.07 1.14 -23.49
N GLY A 352 -0.81 2.20 -23.83
CA GLY A 352 -0.27 3.43 -24.38
C GLY A 352 0.45 4.29 -23.33
N SER A 353 1.75 4.45 -23.54
CA SER A 353 2.54 5.61 -23.11
C SER A 353 3.58 5.85 -24.19
N GLY A 354 3.14 6.52 -25.27
CA GLY A 354 4.07 7.00 -26.28
C GLY A 354 5.04 8.03 -25.69
N PRO A 355 6.28 8.15 -26.21
CA PRO A 355 7.26 9.10 -25.74
C PRO A 355 6.70 10.52 -25.87
N VAL A 356 6.77 11.29 -24.79
CA VAL A 356 6.36 12.70 -24.74
C VAL A 356 7.15 13.45 -25.83
N SER A 357 6.43 13.90 -26.87
CA SER A 357 7.00 14.69 -27.95
C SER A 357 7.74 15.91 -27.40
N GLY A 358 8.97 16.14 -27.87
CA GLY A 358 9.81 17.26 -27.44
C GLY A 358 9.16 18.64 -27.60
N LYS A 359 8.11 18.78 -28.43
CA LYS A 359 7.30 20.01 -28.49
C LYS A 359 6.53 20.29 -27.20
N LYS A 360 5.95 19.26 -26.58
CA LYS A 360 5.14 19.41 -25.35
C LYS A 360 6.02 19.81 -24.16
N ALA A 361 7.22 19.21 -24.04
CA ALA A 361 8.20 19.59 -23.04
C ALA A 361 8.71 21.04 -23.17
N VAL A 362 8.86 21.55 -24.40
CA VAL A 362 9.27 22.95 -24.65
C VAL A 362 8.13 23.94 -24.36
N GLU A 363 6.88 23.58 -24.68
CA GLU A 363 5.71 24.37 -24.35
C GLU A 363 5.45 24.42 -22.83
N ASP A 364 5.57 23.29 -22.14
CA ASP A 364 5.44 23.18 -20.69
C ASP A 364 6.55 23.99 -19.99
N SER A 365 7.78 23.96 -20.50
CA SER A 365 8.90 24.77 -19.99
C SER A 365 8.66 26.29 -20.16
N ARG A 366 8.14 26.73 -21.32
CA ARG A 366 7.82 28.15 -21.57
C ARG A 366 6.63 28.64 -20.74
N LYS A 367 5.62 27.78 -20.50
CA LYS A 367 4.50 28.06 -19.60
C LYS A 367 4.96 28.15 -18.15
N LEU A 368 5.80 27.22 -17.70
CA LEU A 368 6.39 27.22 -16.36
C LEU A 368 7.25 28.48 -16.11
N ALA A 369 8.01 28.94 -17.11
CA ALA A 369 8.79 30.17 -17.03
C ALA A 369 7.93 31.44 -16.91
N LYS A 370 6.80 31.51 -17.63
CA LYS A 370 5.83 32.61 -17.51
C LYS A 370 5.04 32.57 -16.19
N LEU A 371 4.80 31.38 -15.63
CA LEU A 371 4.10 31.17 -14.36
C LEU A 371 4.98 31.47 -13.14
N LYS A 372 6.29 31.17 -13.20
CA LYS A 372 7.28 31.53 -12.17
C LYS A 372 7.37 33.04 -11.91
N ALA A 373 7.03 33.86 -12.89
CA ALA A 373 7.04 35.32 -12.75
C ALA A 373 5.82 35.89 -11.99
N ASN A 374 4.71 35.14 -11.89
CA ASN A 374 3.42 35.66 -11.42
C ASN A 374 2.74 34.84 -10.30
N ALA A 375 3.24 33.67 -9.92
CA ALA A 375 2.61 32.80 -8.91
C ALA A 375 3.09 33.12 -7.49
N PHE A 376 2.14 33.39 -6.57
CA PHE A 376 2.40 33.72 -5.16
C PHE A 376 1.78 32.70 -4.18
N SER A 377 1.08 31.67 -4.67
CA SER A 377 0.46 30.61 -3.86
C SER A 377 0.49 29.26 -4.59
N VAL A 378 0.39 28.15 -3.85
CA VAL A 378 0.30 26.78 -4.41
C VAL A 378 -0.99 26.59 -5.22
N ASP A 379 -2.07 27.31 -4.86
CA ASP A 379 -3.36 27.30 -5.57
C ASP A 379 -3.27 27.95 -6.97
N ASP A 380 -2.45 28.99 -7.12
CA ASP A 380 -2.20 29.63 -8.43
C ASP A 380 -1.49 28.68 -9.42
N LEU A 381 -0.84 27.61 -8.93
CA LEU A 381 -0.28 26.55 -9.78
C LEU A 381 -1.28 25.45 -10.14
N ASP A 382 -2.26 25.15 -9.28
CA ASP A 382 -3.29 24.14 -9.56
C ASP A 382 -4.26 24.64 -10.64
N ASP A 383 -4.63 25.94 -10.60
CA ASP A 383 -5.51 26.58 -11.60
C ASP A 383 -4.87 26.64 -13.01
N ALA A 384 -3.53 26.65 -13.11
CA ALA A 384 -2.81 26.93 -14.36
C ALA A 384 -2.38 25.70 -15.17
N VAL A 385 -2.24 24.52 -14.55
CA VAL A 385 -1.62 23.34 -15.17
C VAL A 385 -2.57 22.14 -15.30
N GLY A 386 -3.78 22.20 -14.72
CA GLY A 386 -4.73 21.09 -14.83
C GLY A 386 -4.17 19.80 -14.22
N GLY A 387 -3.62 19.89 -13.01
CA GLY A 387 -3.19 18.72 -12.23
C GLY A 387 -1.72 18.33 -12.36
N GLY A 388 -0.79 19.24 -12.03
CA GLY A 388 0.60 18.84 -11.84
C GLY A 388 1.56 19.95 -11.40
N LEU A 389 2.19 19.79 -10.24
CA LEU A 389 3.35 20.57 -9.77
C LEU A 389 4.65 20.16 -10.48
N ALA A 390 4.59 19.83 -11.77
CA ALA A 390 5.74 19.34 -12.52
C ALA A 390 6.78 20.47 -12.69
N GLY A 391 7.93 20.35 -12.03
CA GLY A 391 9.07 21.27 -12.20
C GLY A 391 9.28 22.34 -11.12
N VAL A 392 8.50 22.31 -10.02
CA VAL A 392 8.72 23.21 -8.87
C VAL A 392 9.66 22.56 -7.85
N PRO A 393 10.78 23.21 -7.46
CA PRO A 393 11.66 22.67 -6.41
C PRO A 393 10.93 22.54 -5.07
N VAL A 394 11.15 21.42 -4.39
CA VAL A 394 10.48 21.09 -3.10
C VAL A 394 11.51 20.89 -2.00
N ARG A 395 11.23 21.40 -0.80
CA ARG A 395 12.05 21.23 0.41
C ARG A 395 11.19 20.76 1.57
N ARG A 396 11.77 19.98 2.49
CA ARG A 396 11.14 19.62 3.77
C ARG A 396 11.89 20.24 4.93
N ALA A 397 11.16 20.80 5.90
CA ALA A 397 11.74 21.35 7.12
C ALA A 397 10.74 21.22 8.27
N GLY A 398 11.16 20.66 9.41
CA GLY A 398 10.36 20.58 10.63
C GLY A 398 8.94 20.00 10.45
N GLY A 399 8.79 18.95 9.63
CA GLY A 399 7.49 18.30 9.35
C GLY A 399 6.60 18.99 8.30
N LYS A 400 7.02 20.13 7.76
CA LYS A 400 6.33 20.85 6.67
C LYS A 400 7.02 20.66 5.32
N VAL A 401 6.26 20.82 4.25
CA VAL A 401 6.72 20.78 2.85
C VAL A 401 6.62 22.18 2.27
N PHE A 402 7.70 22.65 1.65
CA PHE A 402 7.80 23.96 1.03
C PHE A 402 8.06 23.83 -0.47
N TYR A 403 7.44 24.69 -1.26
CA TYR A 403 7.56 24.77 -2.72
C TYR A 403 8.24 26.09 -3.09
N LEU A 404 9.27 26.06 -3.95
CA LEU A 404 9.95 27.28 -4.38
C LEU A 404 9.17 27.96 -5.52
N LEU A 405 8.48 29.04 -5.20
CA LEU A 405 7.72 29.86 -6.14
C LEU A 405 8.42 31.20 -6.34
N GLY A 406 8.93 31.46 -7.56
CA GLY A 406 9.79 32.61 -7.81
C GLY A 406 11.08 32.53 -6.99
N ASP A 407 11.27 33.49 -6.08
CA ASP A 407 12.38 33.57 -5.11
C ASP A 407 11.98 33.16 -3.67
N THR A 408 10.73 32.71 -3.48
CA THR A 408 10.13 32.50 -2.16
C THR A 408 9.75 31.02 -1.94
N TRP A 409 10.18 30.46 -0.81
CA TRP A 409 9.77 29.14 -0.34
C TRP A 409 8.40 29.23 0.33
N VAL A 410 7.37 28.68 -0.29
CA VAL A 410 5.97 28.74 0.16
C VAL A 410 5.56 27.43 0.81
N ASP A 411 5.03 27.50 2.03
CA ASP A 411 4.45 26.38 2.77
C ASP A 411 3.27 25.75 2.02
N GLY A 412 3.24 24.42 1.93
CA GLY A 412 2.15 23.66 1.30
C GLY A 412 0.78 23.81 1.95
N ASP A 413 0.72 24.32 3.20
CA ASP A 413 -0.54 24.66 3.87
C ASP A 413 -1.07 26.07 3.48
N PHE A 414 -0.31 26.87 2.73
CA PHE A 414 -0.73 28.21 2.32
C PHE A 414 -1.78 28.19 1.20
N LYS A 415 -2.93 28.83 1.46
CA LYS A 415 -4.03 28.97 0.51
C LYS A 415 -4.14 30.39 -0.06
N LYS A 416 -4.70 30.53 -1.26
CA LYS A 416 -4.97 31.82 -1.94
C LYS A 416 -5.75 32.81 -1.08
N GLU A 417 -6.72 32.31 -0.32
CA GLU A 417 -7.55 33.08 0.63
C GLU A 417 -6.72 33.75 1.74
N MET A 418 -5.57 33.16 2.09
CA MET A 418 -4.69 33.66 3.15
C MET A 418 -3.81 34.82 2.67
N LYS A 419 -3.77 35.11 1.36
CA LYS A 419 -2.93 36.17 0.78
C LYS A 419 -3.17 37.55 1.40
N ALA A 420 -4.42 37.88 1.75
CA ALA A 420 -4.76 39.16 2.37
C ALA A 420 -4.24 39.32 3.81
N ARG A 421 -3.85 38.21 4.47
CA ARG A 421 -3.43 38.17 5.88
C ARG A 421 -1.92 37.98 6.07
N VAL A 422 -1.14 38.05 4.99
CA VAL A 422 0.32 37.83 5.01
C VAL A 422 1.01 38.93 5.81
N ARG A 423 1.62 38.55 6.93
CA ARG A 423 2.46 39.43 7.75
C ARG A 423 3.89 39.34 7.27
N ARG A 424 4.48 40.48 6.89
CA ARG A 424 5.88 40.54 6.47
C ARG A 424 6.77 40.83 7.66
N ILE A 425 7.83 40.04 7.81
CA ILE A 425 8.81 40.16 8.89
C ILE A 425 10.19 40.16 8.27
N LYS A 426 11.02 41.14 8.64
CA LYS A 426 12.41 41.17 8.19
C LYS A 426 13.22 40.10 8.94
N ALA A 427 14.00 39.29 8.24
CA ALA A 427 14.88 38.30 8.86
C ALA A 427 15.83 38.97 9.88
N PHE A 428 16.05 38.30 11.01
CA PHE A 428 16.89 38.80 12.12
C PHE A 428 16.46 40.14 12.75
N SER A 429 15.23 40.60 12.49
CA SER A 429 14.66 41.77 13.18
C SER A 429 14.17 41.43 14.60
N PRO A 430 13.90 42.43 15.46
CA PRO A 430 13.25 42.18 16.75
C PRO A 430 11.94 41.39 16.63
N ALA A 431 11.13 41.67 15.60
CA ALA A 431 9.90 40.96 15.28
C ALA A 431 10.14 39.50 14.86
N TYR A 432 11.27 39.20 14.21
CA TYR A 432 11.67 37.81 13.91
C TYR A 432 11.99 37.02 15.18
N PHE A 433 12.75 37.62 16.11
CA PHE A 433 13.05 36.96 17.39
C PHE A 433 11.83 36.89 18.32
N GLU A 434 10.88 37.80 18.18
CA GLU A 434 9.59 37.72 18.86
C GLU A 434 8.74 36.57 18.30
N LEU A 435 8.70 36.42 16.97
CA LEU A 435 8.06 35.27 16.33
C LEU A 435 8.65 33.94 16.80
N LEU A 436 9.98 33.83 16.87
CA LEU A 436 10.65 32.61 17.34
C LEU A 436 10.45 32.34 18.84
N ARG A 437 10.28 33.38 19.67
CA ARG A 437 9.95 33.23 21.09
C ARG A 437 8.52 32.72 21.28
N ASN A 438 7.59 33.24 20.49
CA ASN A 438 6.18 32.84 20.53
C ASN A 438 5.93 31.49 19.85
N HIS A 439 6.73 31.15 18.84
CA HIS A 439 6.64 29.93 18.05
C HIS A 439 8.02 29.27 17.86
N PRO A 440 8.55 28.59 18.90
CA PRO A 440 9.87 27.95 18.85
C PRO A 440 10.00 26.87 17.77
N GLU A 441 8.89 26.34 17.26
CA GLU A 441 8.82 25.41 16.12
C GLU A 441 9.22 26.07 14.79
N ALA A 442 9.03 27.38 14.65
CA ALA A 442 9.33 28.13 13.43
C ALA A 442 10.84 28.20 13.15
N ALA A 443 11.69 28.01 14.16
CA ALA A 443 13.14 27.97 14.00
C ALA A 443 13.58 26.88 13.00
N ALA A 444 12.93 25.71 13.02
CA ALA A 444 13.25 24.62 12.10
C ALA A 444 12.83 24.93 10.65
N TRP A 445 11.78 25.75 10.47
CA TRP A 445 11.26 26.14 9.16
C TRP A 445 12.04 27.31 8.54
N LEU A 446 12.48 28.24 9.39
CA LEU A 446 13.16 29.50 9.02
C LEU A 446 14.69 29.37 8.97
N ALA A 447 15.26 28.20 9.27
CA ALA A 447 16.71 27.94 9.22
C ALA A 447 17.31 28.01 7.80
N ALA A 448 16.50 28.13 6.77
CA ALA A 448 16.96 28.12 5.39
C ALA A 448 17.19 29.53 4.83
N LYS A 449 18.14 29.65 3.90
CA LYS A 449 18.42 30.92 3.20
C LYS A 449 17.30 31.26 2.20
N GLY A 450 16.97 32.54 2.11
CA GLY A 450 16.00 33.11 1.15
C GLY A 450 14.67 33.51 1.79
N LYS A 451 13.73 33.99 0.96
CA LYS A 451 12.39 34.38 1.41
C LYS A 451 11.58 33.14 1.76
N ILE A 452 10.93 33.12 2.91
CA ILE A 452 10.14 31.98 3.38
C ILE A 452 8.76 32.45 3.77
N LEU A 453 7.73 31.94 3.10
CA LEU A 453 6.34 32.08 3.48
C LEU A 453 5.91 30.84 4.24
N VAL A 454 5.64 30.98 5.53
CA VAL A 454 5.24 29.89 6.43
C VAL A 454 3.89 30.16 7.08
N VAL A 455 3.04 29.14 7.20
CA VAL A 455 1.75 29.24 7.89
C VAL A 455 1.89 28.71 9.30
N ILE A 456 1.71 29.59 10.29
CA ILE A 456 1.75 29.26 11.72
C ILE A 456 0.35 29.49 12.29
N GLY A 457 -0.30 28.40 12.73
CA GLY A 457 -1.72 28.42 13.09
C GLY A 457 -2.58 28.78 11.88
N GLU A 458 -3.26 29.93 11.93
CA GLU A 458 -4.07 30.47 10.82
C GLU A 458 -3.42 31.69 10.14
N THR A 459 -2.22 32.09 10.59
CA THR A 459 -1.57 33.31 10.10
C THR A 459 -0.39 32.97 9.19
N PRO A 460 -0.40 33.46 7.94
CA PRO A 460 0.77 33.36 7.06
C PRO A 460 1.80 34.46 7.37
N TYR A 461 3.06 34.07 7.53
CA TYR A 461 4.19 34.96 7.74
C TYR A 461 5.15 34.85 6.55
N LEU A 462 5.47 35.98 5.92
CA LEU A 462 6.54 36.10 4.93
C LEU A 462 7.78 36.66 5.63
N VAL A 463 8.83 35.85 5.73
CA VAL A 463 10.13 36.25 6.28
C VAL A 463 11.08 36.52 5.12
N GLU A 464 11.59 37.76 5.03
CA GLU A 464 12.50 38.23 3.95
C GLU A 464 13.71 39.04 4.44
#